data_AF-A0A392QFP4-F1
#
_entry.id   AF-A0A392QFP4-F1
#
_cell.length_a   1.000
_cell.length_b   1.000
_cell.length_c   1.000
_cell.angle_alpha   90.00
_cell.angle_beta   90.00
_cell.angle_gamma   90.00
#
_symmetry.space_group_name_H-M   'P 1'
#
loop_
_entity.id
_entity.type
_entity.pdbx_description
1 polymer ?
#
loop_
_entity_poly.entity_id
_entity_poly.type
_entity_poly.pdbx_seq_one_letter_code
_entity_poly.pdbx_strand_id
1 'polypeptide(L)'
;MGDNSVNDSVTFTKVPLIPCEKLTGTANYNMWAASVKLWFQGQGREDHLTKQARDIATVNRTKWKQVDASLCTVLWFSIAPNLQSQYQAFTSCYEVWEKAKKVFSNDVHRLYNVVTSLNSLKLENMDVQAYLSKLDSLKADFQS
;
A
#
# COMPACT_ATOMS: atom_id res chain seq x y z
N MET A 1 1.27 -32.16 -25.91
CA MET A 1 1.43 -31.49 -24.60
C MET A 1 2.00 -30.12 -24.90
N GLY A 2 1.14 -29.10 -24.91
CA GLY A 2 1.50 -27.74 -25.33
C GLY A 2 2.21 -27.00 -24.21
N ASP A 3 3.36 -26.44 -24.54
CA ASP A 3 4.21 -25.61 -23.70
C ASP A 3 3.54 -24.24 -23.51
N ASN A 4 2.82 -24.06 -22.40
CA ASN A 4 2.27 -22.76 -21.99
C ASN A 4 3.36 -21.96 -21.25
N SER A 5 4.40 -21.58 -21.97
CA SER A 5 5.33 -20.53 -21.53
C SER A 5 4.60 -19.19 -21.59
N VAL A 6 3.82 -18.88 -20.56
CA VAL A 6 3.37 -17.51 -20.29
C VAL A 6 4.62 -16.66 -20.10
N ASN A 7 4.81 -15.71 -21.01
CA ASN A 7 5.99 -14.86 -21.08
C ASN A 7 6.01 -13.91 -19.87
N ASP A 8 6.56 -14.40 -18.75
CA ASP A 8 6.65 -13.74 -17.45
C ASP A 8 7.71 -12.61 -17.38
N SER A 9 8.13 -12.05 -18.52
CA SER A 9 9.04 -10.92 -18.54
C SER A 9 8.25 -9.62 -18.44
N VAL A 10 8.21 -9.01 -17.27
CA VAL A 10 7.74 -7.65 -17.15
C VAL A 10 8.84 -6.72 -17.65
N THR A 11 8.83 -6.44 -18.96
CA THR A 11 9.79 -5.52 -19.59
C THR A 11 9.20 -4.12 -19.59
N PHE A 12 9.53 -3.31 -18.58
CA PHE A 12 9.07 -1.94 -18.50
C PHE A 12 9.89 -1.04 -19.46
N THR A 13 9.37 -0.76 -20.65
CA THR A 13 9.95 0.24 -21.57
C THR A 13 9.72 1.68 -21.09
N LYS A 14 8.72 1.87 -20.21
CA LYS A 14 8.54 3.02 -19.32
C LYS A 14 8.19 2.48 -17.94
N VAL A 15 8.79 3.01 -16.88
CA VAL A 15 8.44 2.65 -15.50
C VAL A 15 6.98 3.06 -15.27
N PRO A 16 6.04 2.12 -15.11
CA PRO A 16 4.65 2.47 -14.83
C PRO A 16 4.57 3.11 -13.46
N LEU A 17 3.74 4.14 -13.31
CA LEU A 17 3.46 4.72 -12.02
C LEU A 17 2.21 4.07 -11.44
N ILE A 18 2.20 3.84 -10.14
CA ILE A 18 0.97 3.49 -9.42
C ILE A 18 0.06 4.73 -9.53
N PRO A 19 -1.15 4.61 -10.09
CA PRO A 19 -2.06 5.75 -10.25
C PRO A 19 -2.71 6.09 -8.91
N CYS A 20 -1.91 6.55 -7.95
CA CYS A 20 -2.34 6.90 -6.61
C CYS A 20 -1.77 8.26 -6.20
N GLU A 21 -2.40 8.85 -5.19
CA GLU A 21 -1.79 9.96 -4.46
C GLU A 21 -0.49 9.48 -3.80
N LYS A 22 0.55 10.31 -3.81
CA LYS A 22 1.82 9.94 -3.18
C LYS A 22 1.67 9.85 -1.67
N LEU A 23 2.35 8.88 -1.05
CA LEU A 23 2.40 8.79 0.41
C LEU A 23 3.06 10.05 0.99
N THR A 24 2.32 10.82 1.77
CA THR A 24 2.80 12.05 2.44
C THR A 24 2.93 11.87 3.96
N GLY A 25 2.29 10.85 4.52
CA GLY A 25 2.43 10.45 5.91
C GLY A 25 1.24 9.62 6.40
N THR A 26 1.03 9.59 7.71
CA THR A 26 -0.07 8.86 8.35
C THR A 26 -1.45 9.23 7.80
N ALA A 27 -1.67 10.52 7.50
CA ALA A 27 -2.99 11.03 7.11
C ALA A 27 -3.55 10.37 5.84
N ASN A 28 -2.70 10.04 4.87
CA ASN A 28 -3.11 9.41 3.61
C ASN A 28 -2.61 7.96 3.46
N TYR A 29 -2.02 7.38 4.51
CA TYR A 29 -1.43 6.04 4.46
C TYR A 29 -2.46 4.96 4.05
N ASN A 30 -3.67 4.97 4.61
CA ASN A 30 -4.67 3.94 4.30
C ASN A 30 -5.08 3.97 2.82
N MET A 31 -5.29 5.17 2.27
CA MET A 31 -5.65 5.35 0.86
C MET A 31 -4.50 4.96 -0.07
N TRP A 32 -3.27 5.37 0.27
CA TRP A 32 -2.07 4.96 -0.46
C TRP A 32 -1.88 3.44 -0.42
N ALA A 33 -1.97 2.83 0.76
CA ALA A 33 -1.80 1.40 0.97
C ALA A 33 -2.84 0.57 0.19
N ALA A 34 -4.10 1.00 0.19
CA ALA A 34 -5.15 0.35 -0.61
C ALA A 34 -4.84 0.42 -2.12
N SER A 35 -4.41 1.59 -2.60
CA SER A 35 -4.08 1.80 -4.02
C SER A 35 -2.87 0.96 -4.46
N VAL A 36 -1.82 0.91 -3.63
CA VAL A 36 -0.64 0.07 -3.87
C VAL A 36 -1.02 -1.40 -3.90
N LYS A 37 -1.75 -1.91 -2.91
CA LYS A 37 -2.21 -3.31 -2.89
C LYS A 37 -2.99 -3.65 -4.16
N LEU A 38 -3.97 -2.82 -4.53
CA LEU A 38 -4.80 -3.05 -5.71
C LEU A 38 -3.96 -3.07 -6.99
N TRP A 39 -2.96 -2.19 -7.12
CA TRP A 39 -2.07 -2.16 -8.28
C TRP A 39 -1.14 -3.38 -8.38
N PHE A 40 -0.60 -3.85 -7.24
CA PHE A 40 0.19 -5.09 -7.19
C PHE A 40 -0.70 -6.32 -7.48
N GLN A 41 -1.92 -6.36 -6.96
CA GLN A 41 -2.92 -7.40 -7.25
C GLN A 41 -3.32 -7.43 -8.73
N GLY A 42 -3.56 -6.26 -9.34
CA GLY A 42 -3.90 -6.15 -10.76
C GLY A 42 -2.83 -6.69 -11.71
N GLN A 43 -1.59 -6.83 -11.24
CA GLN A 43 -0.49 -7.46 -11.98
C GLN A 43 -0.18 -8.90 -11.54
N GLY A 44 -0.89 -9.43 -10.54
CA GLY A 44 -0.60 -10.74 -9.96
C GLY A 44 0.73 -10.80 -9.22
N ARG A 45 1.19 -9.68 -8.63
CA ARG A 45 2.50 -9.54 -7.95
C ARG A 45 2.40 -9.15 -6.47
N GLU A 46 1.22 -9.30 -5.85
CA GLU A 46 0.99 -8.97 -4.42
C GLU A 46 1.97 -9.70 -3.47
N ASP A 47 2.43 -10.86 -3.88
CA ASP A 47 3.43 -11.65 -3.18
C ASP A 47 4.76 -10.91 -2.94
N HIS A 48 5.10 -9.90 -3.74
CA HIS A 48 6.29 -9.05 -3.55
C HIS A 48 6.15 -8.08 -2.36
N LEU A 49 4.92 -7.78 -1.92
CA LEU A 49 4.70 -6.98 -0.70
C LEU A 49 4.80 -7.83 0.58
N THR A 50 4.73 -9.17 0.47
CA THR A 50 4.58 -10.07 1.62
C THR A 50 5.71 -11.08 1.78
N LYS A 51 6.41 -11.43 0.70
CA LYS A 51 7.50 -12.41 0.69
C LYS A 51 8.83 -11.75 0.40
N GLN A 52 9.90 -12.35 0.92
CA GLN A 52 11.27 -11.98 0.60
C GLN A 52 11.91 -13.02 -0.32
N ALA A 53 13.00 -12.67 -0.97
CA ALA A 53 13.72 -13.58 -1.86
C ALA A 53 14.16 -14.91 -1.19
N ARG A 54 14.34 -14.90 0.15
CA ARG A 54 14.65 -16.11 0.93
C ARG A 54 13.49 -17.13 0.97
N ASP A 55 12.26 -16.66 0.83
CA ASP A 55 11.04 -17.46 0.85
C ASP A 55 10.72 -18.07 -0.53
N ILE A 56 11.48 -17.69 -1.56
CA ILE A 56 11.33 -18.15 -2.94
C ILE A 56 12.30 -19.32 -3.19
N ALA A 57 11.79 -20.35 -3.88
CA ALA A 57 12.58 -21.49 -4.34
C ALA A 57 13.82 -21.03 -5.12
N THR A 58 14.97 -21.64 -4.84
CA THR A 58 16.29 -21.20 -5.36
C THR A 58 16.29 -21.05 -6.89
N VAL A 59 15.61 -21.96 -7.61
CA VAL A 59 15.51 -21.94 -9.08
C VAL A 59 14.83 -20.68 -9.64
N ASN A 60 13.92 -20.06 -8.87
CA ASN A 60 13.17 -18.88 -9.30
C ASN A 60 13.70 -17.58 -8.69
N ARG A 61 14.62 -17.66 -7.72
CA ARG A 61 15.07 -16.52 -6.91
C ARG A 61 15.71 -15.41 -7.71
N THR A 62 16.51 -15.74 -8.73
CA THR A 62 17.16 -14.72 -9.58
C THR A 62 16.14 -13.90 -10.36
N LYS A 63 15.20 -14.57 -11.05
CA LYS A 63 14.13 -13.92 -11.80
C LYS A 63 13.21 -13.11 -10.88
N TRP A 64 12.88 -13.67 -9.71
CA TRP A 64 12.10 -12.97 -8.69
C TRP A 64 12.76 -11.66 -8.27
N LYS A 65 14.04 -11.68 -7.88
CA LYS A 65 14.77 -10.47 -7.47
C LYS A 65 14.79 -9.40 -8.56
N GLN A 66 14.89 -9.79 -9.82
CA GLN A 66 14.87 -8.85 -10.95
C GLN A 66 13.51 -8.14 -11.07
N VAL A 67 12.42 -8.90 -10.96
CA VAL A 67 11.05 -8.35 -10.96
C VAL A 67 10.84 -7.47 -9.73
N ASP A 68 11.24 -7.94 -8.56
CA ASP A 68 11.13 -7.23 -7.29
C ASP A 68 11.86 -5.89 -7.29
N ALA A 69 13.09 -5.82 -7.80
CA ALA A 69 13.82 -4.56 -7.92
C ALA A 69 13.10 -3.53 -8.83
N SER A 70 12.48 -4.01 -9.91
CA SER A 70 11.71 -3.15 -10.82
C SER A 70 10.44 -2.64 -10.15
N LEU A 71 9.69 -3.52 -9.48
CA LEU A 71 8.49 -3.14 -8.72
C LEU A 71 8.83 -2.24 -7.53
N CYS A 72 9.98 -2.45 -6.89
CA CYS A 72 10.46 -1.65 -5.77
C CYS A 72 10.71 -0.21 -6.21
N THR A 73 11.27 -0.02 -7.41
CA THR A 73 11.44 1.29 -8.01
C THR A 73 10.10 1.99 -8.23
N VAL A 74 9.11 1.28 -8.78
CA VAL A 74 7.75 1.81 -8.96
C VAL A 74 7.11 2.21 -7.63
N LEU A 75 7.21 1.34 -6.62
CA LEU A 75 6.68 1.59 -5.28
C LEU A 75 7.35 2.79 -4.63
N TRP A 76 8.67 2.93 -4.77
CA TRP A 76 9.41 4.07 -4.24
C TRP A 76 8.97 5.40 -4.86
N PHE A 77 8.69 5.45 -6.16
CA PHE A 77 8.18 6.65 -6.83
C PHE A 77 6.75 7.05 -6.40
N SER A 78 5.99 6.12 -5.81
CA SER A 78 4.69 6.42 -5.19
C SER A 78 4.81 7.10 -3.81
N ILE A 79 6.03 7.29 -3.28
CA ILE A 79 6.29 7.97 -2.01
C ILE A 79 6.68 9.43 -2.29
N ALA A 80 6.18 10.38 -1.49
CA ALA A 80 6.46 11.80 -1.66
C ALA A 80 7.96 12.11 -1.46
N PRO A 81 8.54 13.06 -2.23
CA PRO A 81 9.99 13.33 -2.21
C PRO A 81 10.58 13.63 -0.82
N ASN A 82 9.81 14.28 0.06
CA ASN A 82 10.22 14.59 1.43
C ASN A 82 10.39 13.34 2.32
N LEU A 83 9.79 12.21 1.94
CA LEU A 83 9.92 10.93 2.64
C LEU A 83 10.91 9.97 1.97
N GLN A 84 11.21 10.17 0.68
CA GLN A 84 12.00 9.23 -0.14
C GLN A 84 13.40 8.92 0.41
N SER A 85 14.05 9.87 1.07
CA SER A 85 15.38 9.67 1.67
C SER A 85 15.41 8.52 2.68
N GLN A 86 14.30 8.28 3.39
CA GLN A 86 14.17 7.21 4.37
C GLN A 86 14.06 5.81 3.73
N TYR A 87 13.86 5.75 2.40
CA TYR A 87 13.64 4.50 1.66
C TYR A 87 14.81 4.11 0.74
N GLN A 88 15.83 4.97 0.59
CA GLN A 88 16.96 4.77 -0.32
C GLN A 88 17.77 3.48 -0.08
N ALA A 89 17.79 2.98 1.15
CA ALA A 89 18.53 1.79 1.52
C ALA A 89 17.81 0.47 1.20
N PHE A 90 16.51 0.53 0.88
CA PHE A 90 15.71 -0.66 0.62
C PHE A 90 15.76 -1.04 -0.85
N THR A 91 15.89 -2.34 -1.09
CA THR A 91 16.07 -2.89 -2.45
C THR A 91 14.97 -3.87 -2.84
N SER A 92 14.00 -4.09 -1.95
CA SER A 92 12.85 -4.96 -2.17
C SER A 92 11.53 -4.27 -1.85
N CYS A 93 10.46 -4.69 -2.54
CA CYS A 93 9.11 -4.20 -2.27
C CYS A 93 8.70 -4.45 -0.81
N TYR A 94 9.02 -5.64 -0.29
CA TYR A 94 8.73 -6.04 1.09
C TYR A 94 9.28 -5.03 2.11
N GLU A 95 10.55 -4.64 1.98
CA GLU A 95 11.19 -3.73 2.92
C GLU A 95 10.55 -2.34 2.92
N VAL A 96 10.28 -1.80 1.73
CA VAL A 96 9.60 -0.51 1.57
C VAL A 96 8.20 -0.57 2.17
N TRP A 97 7.45 -1.63 1.85
CA TRP A 97 6.10 -1.86 2.32
C TRP A 97 6.02 -1.96 3.86
N GLU A 98 6.84 -2.82 4.46
CA GLU A 98 6.85 -3.03 5.91
C GLU A 98 7.33 -1.79 6.66
N LYS A 99 8.28 -1.02 6.11
CA LYS A 99 8.69 0.26 6.67
C LYS A 99 7.53 1.27 6.65
N ALA A 100 6.86 1.43 5.51
CA ALA A 100 5.75 2.37 5.37
C ALA A 100 4.61 2.00 6.32
N LYS A 101 4.27 0.71 6.38
CA LYS A 101 3.30 0.16 7.32
C LYS A 101 3.70 0.50 8.75
N LYS A 102 4.88 0.08 9.20
CA LYS A 102 5.34 0.33 10.58
C LYS A 102 5.35 1.80 10.99
N VAL A 103 5.69 2.71 10.09
CA VAL A 103 5.82 4.14 10.40
C VAL A 103 4.48 4.87 10.33
N PHE A 104 3.62 4.52 9.36
CA PHE A 104 2.44 5.31 9.05
C PHE A 104 1.11 4.61 9.34
N SER A 105 1.10 3.30 9.61
CA SER A 105 -0.06 2.61 10.19
C SER A 105 -0.21 3.06 11.63
N ASN A 106 -0.89 4.19 11.82
CA ASN A 106 -1.01 4.82 13.11
C ASN A 106 -2.36 4.48 13.73
N ASP A 107 -2.50 3.22 14.14
CA ASP A 107 -3.74 2.74 14.75
C ASP A 107 -4.11 3.55 16.00
N VAL A 108 -3.13 3.96 16.82
CA VAL A 108 -3.42 4.70 18.07
C VAL A 108 -3.97 6.10 17.82
N HIS A 109 -3.36 6.88 16.94
CA HIS A 109 -3.84 8.23 16.62
C HIS A 109 -5.14 8.18 15.80
N ARG A 110 -5.28 7.19 14.90
CA ARG A 110 -6.53 6.93 14.19
C ARG A 110 -7.65 6.58 15.16
N LEU A 111 -7.43 5.65 16.08
CA LEU A 111 -8.40 5.26 17.10
C LEU A 111 -8.78 6.43 18.00
N TYR A 112 -7.81 7.24 18.43
CA TYR A 112 -8.07 8.46 19.19
C TYR A 112 -8.98 9.44 18.42
N ASN A 113 -8.70 9.66 17.12
CA ASN A 113 -9.50 10.52 16.26
C ASN A 113 -10.91 9.95 16.02
N VAL A 114 -11.04 8.64 15.83
CA VAL A 114 -12.33 7.96 15.69
C VAL A 114 -13.15 8.14 16.97
N VAL A 115 -12.56 7.89 18.14
CA VAL A 115 -13.23 8.03 19.44
C VAL A 115 -13.65 9.48 19.69
N THR A 116 -12.78 10.44 19.39
CA THR A 116 -13.07 11.87 19.57
C THR A 116 -14.15 12.36 18.58
N SER A 117 -14.11 11.91 17.33
CA SER A 117 -15.11 12.22 16.31
C SER A 117 -16.45 11.59 16.63
N LEU A 118 -16.47 10.37 17.15
CA LEU A 118 -17.68 9.70 17.62
C LEU A 118 -18.29 10.43 18.82
N ASN A 119 -17.47 10.83 19.79
CA ASN A 119 -17.94 11.57 20.98
C ASN A 119 -18.50 12.96 20.64
N SER A 120 -18.02 13.58 19.57
CA SER A 120 -18.53 14.87 19.07
C SER A 120 -19.71 14.74 18.10
N LEU A 121 -20.02 13.54 17.61
CA LEU A 121 -21.13 13.29 16.70
C LEU A 121 -22.45 13.35 17.48
N LYS A 122 -23.32 14.30 17.13
CA LYS A 122 -24.65 14.48 17.74
C LYS A 122 -25.70 14.60 16.65
N LEU A 123 -26.80 13.87 16.80
CA LEU A 123 -27.98 13.95 15.92
C LEU A 123 -28.60 15.35 15.90
N GLU A 124 -28.50 16.11 16.99
CA GLU A 124 -29.10 17.44 17.13
C GLU A 124 -28.55 18.49 16.14
N ASN A 125 -27.37 18.24 15.56
CA ASN A 125 -26.69 19.18 14.65
C ASN A 125 -26.70 18.72 13.18
N MET A 126 -27.39 17.62 12.85
CA MET A 126 -27.29 16.99 11.53
C MET A 126 -28.63 16.37 11.09
N ASP A 127 -28.86 16.35 9.78
CA ASP A 127 -29.86 15.46 9.21
C ASP A 127 -29.46 13.99 9.44
N VAL A 128 -30.46 13.10 9.54
CA VAL A 128 -30.28 11.66 9.81
C VAL A 128 -29.38 11.00 8.75
N GLN A 129 -29.52 11.37 7.47
CA GLN A 129 -28.72 10.77 6.41
C GLN A 129 -27.24 11.17 6.51
N ALA A 130 -26.96 12.44 6.81
CA ALA A 130 -25.60 12.92 7.08
C ALA A 130 -24.99 12.26 8.32
N TYR A 131 -25.77 12.05 9.39
CA TYR A 131 -25.32 11.36 10.59
C TYR A 131 -24.93 9.90 10.30
N LEU A 132 -25.81 9.15 9.61
CA LEU A 132 -25.57 7.76 9.25
C LEU A 132 -24.34 7.61 8.35
N SER A 133 -24.21 8.45 7.33
CA SER A 133 -23.06 8.42 6.42
C SER A 133 -21.73 8.65 7.18
N LYS A 134 -21.74 9.56 8.16
CA LYS A 134 -20.55 9.85 8.98
C LYS A 134 -20.25 8.73 9.98
N LEU A 135 -21.28 8.09 10.53
CA LEU A 135 -21.16 6.93 11.40
C LEU A 135 -20.57 5.72 10.64
N ASP A 136 -21.03 5.45 9.43
CA ASP A 136 -20.51 4.37 8.58
C ASP A 136 -19.04 4.59 8.20
N SER A 137 -18.67 5.83 7.89
CA SER A 137 -17.27 6.21 7.66
C SER A 137 -16.41 5.94 8.90
N LEU A 138 -16.84 6.39 10.08
CA LEU A 138 -16.09 6.16 11.33
C LEU A 138 -15.97 4.67 11.68
N LYS A 139 -16.99 3.88 11.38
CA LYS A 139 -16.98 2.42 11.56
C LYS A 139 -15.98 1.75 10.61
N ALA A 140 -15.96 2.15 9.34
CA ALA A 140 -14.99 1.64 8.37
C ALA A 140 -13.55 2.01 8.80
N ASP A 141 -13.33 3.25 9.26
CA ASP A 141 -12.01 3.70 9.74
C ASP A 141 -11.52 2.91 10.95
N PHE A 142 -12.43 2.52 11.87
CA PHE A 142 -12.12 1.66 13.02
C PHE A 142 -11.73 0.22 12.63
N GLN A 143 -12.30 -0.31 11.54
CA GLN A 143 -12.11 -1.69 11.08
C GLN A 143 -10.95 -1.86 10.07
N SER A 144 -10.37 -0.75 9.61
CA SER A 144 -9.27 -0.72 8.62
C SER A 144 -7.91 -1.13 9.18
#